data_AF-A0A0N4V7T7-F1
#
_entry.id   AF-A0A0N4V7T7-F1
#
_cell.length_a   1.000
_cell.length_b   1.000
_cell.length_c   1.000
_cell.angle_alpha   90.00
_cell.angle_beta   90.00
_cell.angle_gamma   90.00
#
_symmetry.space_group_name_H-M   'P 1'
#
loop_
_entity.id
_entity.type
_entity.pdbx_description
1 polymer ?
#
loop_
_entity_poly.entity_id
_entity_poly.type
_entity_poly.pdbx_seq_one_letter_code
_entity_poly.pdbx_strand_id
1 'polypeptide(L)' 'MQLWPSYSSVAIVAVTVSALLPVLFAAHYSQFSMRKLDYDPCYQNGRPIHCIPDFINAAFGKPVVASSTCGQFGPTR' A
#
# COMPACT_ATOMS: atom_id res chain seq x y z
N MET A 1 -17.53 15.73 36.46
CA MET A 1 -16.60 15.78 35.30
C MET A 1 -15.57 14.69 35.50
N GLN A 2 -15.16 14.00 34.43
CA GLN A 2 -14.28 12.80 34.36
C GLN A 2 -15.02 11.45 34.29
N LEU A 3 -15.53 11.10 33.10
CA LEU A 3 -15.76 9.70 32.71
C LEU A 3 -14.40 9.08 32.35
N TRP A 4 -13.81 8.29 33.24
CA TRP A 4 -12.68 7.43 32.87
C TRP A 4 -13.26 6.15 32.25
N PRO A 5 -12.87 5.78 31.02
CA PRO A 5 -13.37 4.56 30.40
C PRO A 5 -12.92 3.36 31.25
N SER A 6 -13.85 2.43 31.50
CA SER A 6 -13.51 1.19 32.19
C SER A 6 -12.39 0.46 31.44
N TYR A 7 -11.50 -0.23 32.16
CA TYR A 7 -10.34 -0.93 31.57
C TYR A 7 -10.75 -1.86 30.41
N SER A 8 -11.93 -2.48 30.52
CA SER A 8 -12.55 -3.29 29.45
C SER A 8 -12.88 -2.49 28.20
N SER A 9 -13.37 -1.25 28.33
CA SER A 9 -13.65 -0.38 27.19
C SER A 9 -12.39 -0.04 26.40
N VAL A 10 -11.27 0.21 27.10
CA VAL A 10 -9.97 0.50 26.46
C VAL A 10 -9.43 -0.74 25.73
N ALA A 11 -9.54 -1.92 26.35
CA ALA A 11 -9.12 -3.18 25.75
C ALA A 11 -9.89 -3.51 24.45
N ILE A 12 -11.21 -3.29 24.44
CA ILE A 12 -12.05 -3.53 23.25
C ILE A 12 -11.65 -2.60 22.10
N VAL A 13 -11.44 -1.31 22.39
CA VAL A 13 -11.00 -0.34 21.36
C VAL A 13 -9.62 -0.71 20.82
N ALA A 14 -8.67 -1.11 21.68
CA ALA A 14 -7.34 -1.51 21.23
C ALA A 14 -7.36 -2.76 20.32
N VAL A 15 -8.14 -3.77 20.67
CA VAL A 15 -8.28 -5.01 19.88
C VAL A 15 -8.92 -4.74 18.52
N THR A 16 -9.99 -3.94 18.49
CA THR A 16 -10.67 -3.61 17.23
C THR A 16 -9.79 -2.77 16.30
N VAL A 17 -9.06 -1.78 16.83
CA VAL A 17 -8.11 -0.97 16.06
C VAL A 17 -6.96 -1.83 15.52
N SER A 18 -6.38 -2.72 16.34
CA SER A 18 -5.30 -3.62 15.90
C SER A 18 -5.74 -4.60 14.82
N ALA A 19 -6.98 -5.07 14.85
CA ALA A 19 -7.52 -5.97 13.83
C ALA A 19 -7.85 -5.26 12.51
N LEU A 20 -8.21 -3.97 12.55
CA LEU A 20 -8.59 -3.19 11.36
C LEU A 20 -7.41 -2.46 10.70
N LEU A 21 -6.34 -2.16 11.45
CA LEU A 21 -5.11 -1.57 10.93
C LEU A 21 -4.54 -2.30 9.70
N PRO A 22 -4.32 -3.63 9.72
CA PRO A 22 -3.70 -4.33 8.60
C PRO A 22 -4.58 -4.31 7.33
N VAL A 23 -5.91 -4.20 7.48
CA VAL A 23 -6.83 -4.10 6.34
C VAL A 23 -6.71 -2.74 5.64
N LEU A 24 -6.48 -1.67 6.41
CA LEU A 24 -6.27 -0.33 5.85
C LEU A 24 -4.89 -0.19 5.19
N PHE A 25 -3.87 -0.82 5.77
CA PHE A 25 -2.53 -0.86 5.17
C PHE A 25 -2.42 -1.86 4.01
N ALA A 26 -3.37 -2.78 3.82
CA ALA A 26 -3.35 -3.70 2.69
C ALA A 26 -3.42 -3.02 1.30
N ALA A 27 -3.93 -1.78 1.23
CA ALA A 27 -4.11 -1.10 -0.05
C ALA A 27 -2.84 -0.38 -0.57
N HIS A 28 -1.76 -0.26 0.22
CA HIS A 28 -0.66 0.65 -0.10
C HIS A 28 0.63 0.03 -0.63
N TYR A 29 0.79 -1.29 -0.64
CA TYR A 29 2.03 -1.90 -1.13
C TYR A 29 2.06 -1.91 -2.66
N SER A 30 2.81 -0.97 -3.25
CA SER A 30 3.35 -1.20 -4.59
C SER A 30 4.27 -2.41 -4.51
N GLN A 31 4.03 -3.40 -5.37
CA GLN A 31 4.89 -4.54 -5.55
C GLN A 31 6.15 -4.11 -6.33
N PHE A 32 6.84 -3.07 -5.86
CA PHE A 32 8.22 -2.84 -6.26
C PHE A 32 9.00 -4.02 -5.71
N SER A 33 9.66 -4.74 -6.60
CA SER A 33 10.56 -5.84 -6.28
C SER A 33 11.69 -5.29 -5.41
N MET A 34 11.47 -5.19 -4.10
CA MET A 34 12.51 -4.94 -3.09
C MET A 34 13.36 -6.21 -2.96
N ARG A 35 13.88 -6.71 -4.09
CA ARG A 35 14.96 -7.70 -4.06
C ARG A 35 16.14 -6.97 -3.47
N LYS A 36 16.45 -7.31 -2.22
CA LYS A 36 17.68 -6.85 -1.58
C LYS A 36 18.84 -7.36 -2.43
N LEU A 37 19.45 -6.46 -3.18
CA LEU A 37 20.66 -6.77 -3.94
C LEU A 37 21.83 -6.81 -2.96
N ASP A 38 22.69 -7.81 -3.09
CA ASP A 38 23.89 -7.96 -2.25
C ASP A 38 24.89 -6.81 -2.47
N TYR A 39 24.79 -6.10 -3.61
CA TYR A 39 25.58 -4.92 -3.95
C TYR A 39 24.72 -3.85 -4.62
N ASP A 40 25.13 -2.58 -4.51
CA ASP A 40 24.45 -1.46 -5.18
C ASP A 40 24.75 -1.48 -6.68
N PRO A 41 23.74 -1.70 -7.56
CA PRO A 41 23.94 -1.73 -9.00
C PRO A 41 24.31 -0.36 -9.58
N CYS A 42 24.20 0.74 -8.81
CA CYS A 42 24.47 2.09 -9.28
C CYS A 42 25.93 2.51 -9.13
N TYR A 43 26.75 1.64 -8.56
CA TYR A 43 28.19 1.85 -8.43
C TYR A 43 28.95 0.67 -9.03
N GLN A 44 29.86 0.97 -9.95
CA GLN A 44 30.79 0.00 -10.50
C GLN A 44 32.21 0.43 -10.14
N ASN A 45 32.94 -0.39 -9.37
CA ASN A 45 34.31 -0.12 -8.96
C ASN A 45 34.50 1.27 -8.28
N GLY A 46 33.53 1.67 -7.46
CA GLY A 46 33.56 2.95 -6.75
C GLY A 46 33.20 4.18 -7.61
N ARG A 47 32.81 3.99 -8.87
CA ARG A 47 32.32 5.07 -9.74
C ARG A 47 30.81 4.95 -9.93
N PRO A 48 30.05 6.06 -9.88
CA PRO A 48 28.62 6.03 -10.13
C PRO A 48 28.35 5.74 -11.61
N ILE A 49 27.37 4.88 -11.87
CA ILE A 49 26.87 4.55 -13.21
C ILE A 49 25.36 4.81 -13.29
N HIS A 50 24.84 4.89 -14.51
CA HIS A 50 23.40 5.08 -14.74
C HIS A 50 22.64 3.77 -14.47
N CYS A 51 21.84 3.78 -13.39
CA CYS A 51 20.92 2.70 -13.06
C CYS A 51 19.56 2.87 -13.73
N ILE A 52 18.99 1.75 -14.17
CA ILE A 52 17.60 1.69 -14.63
C ILE A 52 16.93 0.57 -13.84
N PRO A 53 15.77 0.81 -13.20
CA PRO A 53 15.03 -0.24 -12.52
C PRO A 53 14.49 -1.27 -13.53
N ASP A 54 14.09 -2.43 -13.02
CA ASP A 54 13.44 -3.45 -13.83
C ASP A 54 12.16 -2.94 -14.51
N PHE A 55 11.88 -3.45 -15.71
CA PHE A 55 10.65 -3.15 -16.42
C PHE A 55 9.47 -3.86 -15.74
N ILE A 56 8.61 -3.09 -15.07
CA ILE A 56 7.41 -3.59 -14.39
C ILE A 56 6.17 -2.80 -14.82
N ASN A 57 5.00 -3.42 -14.70
CA ASN A 57 3.74 -2.70 -14.83
C ASN A 57 3.48 -1.87 -13.57
N ALA A 58 3.70 -0.55 -13.65
CA ALA A 58 3.47 0.38 -12.55
C ALA A 58 2.01 0.47 -12.08
N ALA A 59 1.05 0.09 -12.93
CA ALA A 59 -0.38 0.11 -12.61
C ALA A 59 -0.89 -1.20 -12.00
N PHE A 60 -0.09 -2.27 -11.97
CA PHE A 60 -0.54 -3.56 -11.47
C PHE A 60 -0.88 -3.49 -9.97
N GLY A 61 -2.08 -3.95 -9.61
CA GLY A 61 -2.58 -3.90 -8.23
C GLY A 61 -2.90 -2.50 -7.70
N LYS A 62 -2.82 -1.46 -8.53
CA LYS A 62 -3.20 -0.09 -8.14
C LYS A 62 -4.65 0.21 -8.51
N PRO A 63 -5.46 0.76 -7.57
CA PRO A 63 -6.80 1.20 -7.90
C PRO A 63 -6.75 2.38 -8.87
N VAL A 64 -7.54 2.30 -9.95
CA VAL A 64 -7.66 3.37 -10.95
C VAL A 64 -8.96 4.12 -10.69
N VAL A 65 -8.87 5.45 -10.56
CA VAL A 65 -10.04 6.32 -10.42
C VAL A 65 -10.45 6.79 -11.82
N ALA A 66 -11.68 6.46 -12.21
CA ALA A 66 -12.26 6.88 -13.48
C ALA A 66 -13.28 8.00 -13.27
N SER A 67 -13.30 8.97 -14.19
CA SER A 67 -14.31 10.05 -14.18
C SER A 67 -15.72 9.57 -14.52
N SER A 68 -15.83 8.46 -15.25
CA SER A 68 -17.08 7.80 -15.61
C SER A 68 -16.89 6.28 -15.66
N THR A 69 -17.96 5.54 -15.40
CA THR A 69 -17.97 4.07 -15.53
C THR A 69 -19.28 3.68 -16.17
N CYS A 70 -19.23 2.89 -17.23
CA CYS A 70 -20.45 2.40 -17.89
C CYS A 70 -21.23 1.46 -16.97
N GLY A 71 -22.52 1.27 -17.26
CA GLY A 71 -23.36 0.31 -16.52
C GLY A 71 -23.94 0.83 -15.19
N GLN A 72 -23.60 2.06 -14.74
CA GLN A 72 -24.14 2.62 -13.50
C GLN A 72 -25.68 2.77 -13.49
N PHE A 73 -26.29 2.98 -14.65
CA PHE A 73 -27.75 3.15 -14.81
C PHE A 73 -28.38 2.05 -15.67
N GLY A 74 -27.72 0.91 -15.82
CA GLY A 74 -28.12 -0.18 -16.71
C GLY A 74 -27.21 -0.34 -17.93
N PRO A 75 -27.37 -1.44 -18.68
CA PRO A 75 -26.55 -1.74 -19.85
C PRO A 75 -26.77 -0.72 -20.97
N THR A 76 -25.68 -0.27 -21.60
CA THR A 76 -25.70 0.55 -22.82
C THR A 76 -25.15 -0.30 -23.97
N ARG A 77 -25.76 -0.20 -25.16
CA ARG A 77 -25.38 -0.98 -26.35
C ARG A 77 -24.59 -0.12 -27.32
#